data_AF-A0A0D2D5E1-F1
#
_entry.id   AF-A0A0D2D5E1-F1
#
_cell.length_a   1.000
_cell.length_b   1.000
_cell.length_c   1.000
_cell.angle_alpha   90.00
_cell.angle_beta   90.00
_cell.angle_gamma   90.00
#
_symmetry.space_group_name_H-M   'P 1'
#
loop_
_entity.id
_entity.type
_entity.pdbx_description
1 polymer ?
#
loop_
_entity_poly.entity_id
_entity_poly.type
_entity_poly.pdbx_seq_one_letter_code
_entity_poly.pdbx_strand_id
1 'polypeptide(L)'
;MSAQLAAGPEIVDISSSEAHTEASDDVSESGSSDDAQSTTAHTLEEAIISATASRVKQVLLNICYKNAICRHLASEELLVSTYSSVPATENGGSKKRVRKAFEMCCQCEEEYDVLENEKTKGLCVYHPGYKDLDTEADIWADHDPSCHGNPHDFDDDPDYAEGFKWDCCDEDAITEGCKTSKHRPDPSKRRK
;
A
#
# COMPACT_ATOMS: atom_id res chain seq x y z
N MET A 1 -30.26 49.45 18.92
CA MET A 1 -30.08 49.43 17.45
C MET A 1 -29.87 48.00 17.03
N SER A 2 -30.37 47.68 15.84
CA SER A 2 -30.82 46.38 15.34
C SER A 2 -29.78 45.26 15.26
N ALA A 3 -30.34 44.05 15.25
CA ALA A 3 -29.73 42.74 15.09
C ALA A 3 -29.00 42.53 13.76
N GLN A 4 -28.14 41.51 13.69
CA GLN A 4 -28.19 40.56 12.57
C GLN A 4 -27.63 39.18 12.94
N LEU A 5 -28.50 38.18 12.77
CA LEU A 5 -28.24 36.74 12.72
C LEU A 5 -27.80 36.34 11.30
N ALA A 6 -26.91 35.34 11.19
CA ALA A 6 -26.80 34.37 10.09
C ALA A 6 -25.89 33.22 10.61
N ALA A 7 -26.35 31.99 10.90
CA ALA A 7 -26.99 30.94 10.10
C ALA A 7 -25.99 30.06 9.30
N GLY A 8 -25.82 28.81 9.77
CA GLY A 8 -25.53 27.55 9.03
C GLY A 8 -24.16 27.40 8.34
N PRO A 9 -23.64 26.16 8.19
CA PRO A 9 -24.39 25.07 7.57
C PRO A 9 -24.45 23.74 8.34
N GLU A 10 -25.46 22.97 7.92
CA GLU A 10 -25.93 21.68 8.41
C GLU A 10 -24.93 20.54 8.25
N ILE A 11 -24.89 19.67 9.26
CA ILE A 11 -24.21 18.37 9.24
C ILE A 11 -25.29 17.35 8.89
N VAL A 12 -25.15 16.68 7.75
CA VAL A 12 -26.02 15.58 7.35
C VAL A 12 -25.59 14.30 8.05
N ASP A 13 -26.51 13.77 8.85
CA ASP A 13 -26.40 12.53 9.62
C ASP A 13 -26.87 11.37 8.72
N ILE A 14 -25.98 10.44 8.39
CA ILE A 14 -26.31 9.22 7.65
C ILE A 14 -26.28 8.07 8.65
N SER A 15 -27.42 7.84 9.30
CA SER A 15 -27.66 6.65 10.11
C SER A 15 -28.22 5.53 9.24
N SER A 16 -27.54 4.38 9.31
CA SER A 16 -27.90 3.10 8.73
C SER A 16 -29.34 2.66 9.05
N SER A 17 -30.00 2.15 8.02
CA SER A 17 -31.31 1.50 8.04
C SER A 17 -31.24 0.08 8.59
N GLU A 18 -32.07 -0.24 9.58
CA GLU A 18 -32.36 -1.60 10.02
C GLU A 18 -33.40 -2.30 9.15
N ALA A 19 -33.27 -3.62 9.11
CA ALA A 19 -34.03 -4.60 8.36
C ALA A 19 -35.46 -4.77 8.85
N HIS A 20 -36.37 -5.13 7.94
CA HIS A 20 -37.45 -6.11 8.13
C HIS A 20 -38.30 -6.19 6.86
N THR A 21 -38.27 -7.31 6.15
CA THR A 21 -39.43 -7.79 5.36
C THR A 21 -39.45 -9.30 5.32
N GLU A 22 -40.65 -9.82 5.50
CA GLU A 22 -41.02 -11.20 5.79
C GLU A 22 -41.05 -12.10 4.55
N ALA A 23 -41.09 -13.40 4.82
CA ALA A 23 -41.20 -14.49 3.87
C ALA A 23 -42.52 -14.52 3.10
N SER A 24 -42.46 -14.98 1.85
CA SER A 24 -43.59 -15.64 1.17
C SER A 24 -43.07 -16.60 0.10
N ASP A 25 -43.42 -17.87 0.25
CA ASP A 25 -43.32 -18.94 -0.73
C ASP A 25 -44.17 -18.65 -1.99
N ASP A 26 -43.62 -18.84 -3.18
CA ASP A 26 -44.39 -19.30 -4.35
C ASP A 26 -43.47 -20.07 -5.32
N VAL A 27 -43.87 -21.31 -5.59
CA VAL A 27 -43.23 -22.25 -6.53
C VAL A 27 -44.02 -22.18 -7.82
N SER A 28 -43.41 -21.74 -8.91
CA SER A 28 -43.98 -21.86 -10.26
C SER A 28 -42.88 -21.98 -11.31
N GLU A 29 -42.85 -23.13 -11.96
CA GLU A 29 -41.99 -23.56 -13.06
C GLU A 29 -42.49 -22.97 -14.39
N SER A 30 -41.64 -22.35 -15.21
CA SER A 30 -41.72 -22.38 -16.68
C SER A 30 -40.56 -21.63 -17.32
N GLY A 31 -39.96 -22.25 -18.34
CA GLY A 31 -38.87 -21.65 -19.11
C GLY A 31 -39.33 -20.48 -19.97
N SER A 32 -38.48 -19.46 -20.07
CA SER A 32 -38.43 -18.55 -21.21
C SER A 32 -36.97 -18.24 -21.52
N SER A 33 -36.60 -18.53 -22.76
CA SER A 33 -35.37 -18.10 -23.38
C SER A 33 -35.43 -16.58 -23.54
N ASP A 34 -34.70 -15.84 -22.73
CA ASP A 34 -34.42 -14.44 -23.00
C ASP A 34 -32.93 -14.18 -22.77
N ASP A 35 -32.25 -14.04 -23.91
CA ASP A 35 -30.89 -13.60 -24.13
C ASP A 35 -30.77 -12.14 -23.63
N ALA A 36 -30.80 -11.96 -22.32
CA ALA A 36 -30.49 -10.69 -21.69
C ALA A 36 -28.97 -10.56 -21.65
N GLN A 37 -28.40 -9.99 -22.70
CA GLN A 37 -27.06 -9.40 -22.66
C GLN A 37 -27.03 -8.41 -21.50
N SER A 38 -26.57 -8.89 -20.35
CA SER A 38 -26.16 -8.08 -19.21
C SER A 38 -25.01 -7.22 -19.71
N THR A 39 -25.33 -6.02 -20.16
CA THR A 39 -24.33 -4.98 -20.42
C THR A 39 -23.87 -4.51 -19.04
N THR A 40 -22.95 -5.25 -18.45
CA THR A 40 -22.20 -4.82 -17.28
C THR A 40 -21.37 -3.61 -17.70
N ALA A 41 -21.97 -2.43 -17.58
CA ALA A 41 -21.27 -1.18 -17.79
C ALA A 41 -20.22 -1.05 -16.69
N HIS A 42 -18.97 -1.31 -17.04
CA HIS A 42 -17.86 -1.15 -16.12
C HIS A 42 -17.72 0.31 -15.67
N THR A 43 -17.52 0.51 -14.37
CA THR A 43 -17.27 1.83 -13.79
C THR A 43 -15.83 2.29 -14.07
N LEU A 44 -15.57 3.59 -13.94
CA LEU A 44 -14.19 4.11 -14.06
C LEU A 44 -13.31 3.55 -12.93
N GLU A 45 -13.87 3.42 -11.74
CA GLU A 45 -13.23 2.90 -10.54
C GLU A 45 -12.77 1.45 -10.76
N GLU A 46 -13.65 0.58 -11.27
CA GLU A 46 -13.30 -0.80 -11.64
C GLU A 46 -12.17 -0.85 -12.68
N ALA A 47 -12.23 0.02 -13.69
CA ALA A 47 -11.20 0.08 -14.72
C ALA A 47 -9.84 0.55 -14.18
N ILE A 48 -9.82 1.43 -13.17
CA ILE A 48 -8.58 1.89 -12.51
C ILE A 48 -8.01 0.78 -11.63
N ILE A 49 -8.85 0.15 -10.80
CA ILE A 49 -8.42 -0.91 -9.86
C ILE A 49 -7.87 -2.13 -10.60
N SER A 50 -8.51 -2.52 -11.71
CA SER A 50 -8.08 -3.65 -12.52
C SER A 50 -6.92 -3.34 -13.49
N ALA A 51 -6.59 -2.06 -13.70
CA ALA A 51 -5.53 -1.68 -14.62
C ALA A 51 -4.13 -2.00 -14.08
N THR A 52 -3.22 -2.38 -14.99
CA THR A 52 -1.81 -2.56 -14.63
C THR A 52 -1.17 -1.25 -14.17
N ALA A 53 -0.19 -1.31 -13.28
CA ALA A 53 0.53 -0.12 -12.80
C ALA A 53 1.14 0.72 -13.94
N SER A 54 1.59 0.07 -15.02
CA SER A 54 2.10 0.76 -16.22
C SER A 54 0.99 1.57 -16.91
N ARG A 55 -0.20 0.98 -17.05
CA ARG A 55 -1.36 1.65 -17.64
C ARG A 55 -1.79 2.86 -16.80
N VAL A 56 -1.90 2.70 -15.48
CA VAL A 56 -2.28 3.79 -14.56
C VAL A 56 -1.28 4.94 -14.65
N LYS A 57 0.03 4.65 -14.62
CA LYS A 57 1.09 5.66 -14.76
C LYS A 57 0.98 6.42 -16.09
N GLN A 58 0.77 5.72 -17.20
CA GLN A 58 0.62 6.36 -18.51
C GLN A 58 -0.62 7.26 -18.59
N VAL A 59 -1.76 6.80 -18.08
CA VAL A 59 -3.01 7.57 -18.06
C VAL A 59 -2.85 8.83 -17.19
N LEU A 60 -2.30 8.69 -15.98
CA LEU A 60 -2.05 9.83 -15.08
C LEU A 60 -1.12 10.86 -15.72
N LEU A 61 -0.01 10.43 -16.34
CA LEU A 61 0.91 11.31 -17.05
C LEU A 61 0.23 12.05 -18.20
N ASN A 62 -0.61 11.35 -18.97
CA ASN A 62 -1.36 11.95 -20.09
C ASN A 62 -2.36 13.00 -19.60
N ILE A 63 -3.09 12.72 -18.51
CA ILE A 63 -4.03 13.67 -17.90
C ILE A 63 -3.29 14.90 -17.38
N CYS A 64 -2.17 14.71 -16.67
CA CYS A 64 -1.33 15.82 -16.18
C CYS A 64 -0.68 16.63 -17.32
N TYR A 65 -0.46 16.02 -18.48
CA TYR A 65 0.01 16.73 -19.67
C TYR A 65 -1.07 17.63 -20.27
N LYS A 66 -2.32 17.14 -20.31
CA LYS A 66 -3.44 17.84 -20.95
C LYS A 66 -4.13 18.88 -20.06
N ASN A 67 -4.09 18.72 -18.73
CA ASN A 67 -4.82 19.56 -17.80
C ASN A 67 -3.92 20.06 -16.65
N ALA A 68 -3.80 21.38 -16.53
CA ALA A 68 -2.99 22.04 -15.52
C ALA A 68 -3.52 21.84 -14.08
N ILE A 69 -4.84 21.74 -13.89
CA ILE A 69 -5.45 21.45 -12.60
C ILE A 69 -5.07 20.04 -12.15
N CYS A 70 -5.21 19.05 -13.04
CA CYS A 70 -4.80 17.68 -12.74
C CYS A 70 -3.31 17.57 -12.41
N ARG A 71 -2.46 18.33 -13.13
CA ARG A 71 -1.04 18.41 -12.82
C ARG A 71 -0.78 18.99 -11.44
N HIS A 72 -1.50 20.05 -11.07
CA HIS A 72 -1.35 20.68 -9.76
C HIS A 72 -1.74 19.72 -8.64
N LEU A 73 -2.92 19.10 -8.74
CA LEU A 73 -3.40 18.10 -7.77
C LEU A 73 -2.43 16.92 -7.66
N ALA A 74 -1.98 16.35 -8.78
CA ALA A 74 -1.01 15.26 -8.75
C ALA A 74 0.34 15.69 -8.15
N SER A 75 0.74 16.96 -8.31
CA SER A 75 1.96 17.49 -7.72
C SER A 75 1.83 17.70 -6.21
N GLU A 76 0.65 18.07 -5.73
CA GLU A 76 0.35 18.22 -4.31
C GLU A 76 0.40 16.87 -3.58
N GLU A 77 -0.15 15.83 -4.21
CA GLU A 77 -0.18 14.47 -3.64
C GLU A 77 1.17 13.74 -3.73
N LEU A 78 1.85 13.79 -4.89
CA LEU A 78 3.02 12.95 -5.15
C LEU A 78 4.36 13.63 -4.85
N LEU A 79 4.37 14.93 -4.53
CA LEU A 79 5.59 15.69 -4.28
C LEU A 79 5.51 16.44 -2.95
N VAL A 80 6.63 16.44 -2.24
CA VAL A 80 6.80 17.19 -0.99
C VAL A 80 7.92 18.21 -1.12
N SER A 81 7.74 19.36 -0.48
CA SER A 81 8.77 20.39 -0.38
C SER A 81 9.60 20.15 0.87
N THR A 82 10.88 19.81 0.69
CA THR A 82 11.83 19.63 1.79
C THR A 82 12.76 20.83 1.90
N TYR A 83 13.02 21.27 3.12
CA TYR A 83 14.02 22.28 3.42
C TYR A 83 15.34 21.55 3.65
N SER A 84 16.36 21.77 2.81
CA SER A 84 17.69 21.24 3.13
C SER A 84 18.27 22.00 4.30
N SER A 85 18.31 21.35 5.45
CA SER A 85 19.06 21.76 6.64
C SER A 85 20.56 21.55 6.42
N VAL A 86 21.12 22.19 5.38
CA VAL A 86 22.57 22.36 5.30
C VAL A 86 22.92 23.48 6.27
N PRO A 87 23.87 23.29 7.22
CA PRO A 87 24.33 24.40 8.05
C PRO A 87 24.86 25.49 7.12
N ALA A 88 24.30 26.68 7.28
CA ALA A 88 24.57 27.83 6.44
C ALA A 88 26.07 28.19 6.53
N THR A 89 26.85 27.79 5.53
CA THR A 89 28.02 28.58 5.17
C THR A 89 27.50 29.88 4.56
N GLU A 90 27.93 30.96 5.16
CA GLU A 90 27.48 32.35 5.02
C GLU A 90 27.42 32.77 3.54
N ASN A 91 26.21 32.72 2.94
CA ASN A 91 25.73 33.29 1.65
C ASN A 91 24.79 32.41 0.79
N GLY A 92 24.31 31.25 1.27
CA GLY A 92 23.38 30.42 0.50
C GLY A 92 21.97 30.37 1.11
N GLY A 93 21.01 31.11 0.55
CA GLY A 93 19.59 30.95 0.93
C GLY A 93 19.13 29.49 0.81
N SER A 94 18.37 29.01 1.80
CA SER A 94 17.83 27.64 1.83
C SER A 94 16.90 27.41 0.64
N LYS A 95 17.44 26.78 -0.42
CA LYS A 95 16.66 26.44 -1.62
C LYS A 95 15.69 25.32 -1.25
N LYS A 96 14.38 25.58 -1.43
CA LYS A 96 13.34 24.54 -1.34
C LYS A 96 13.65 23.46 -2.37
N ARG A 97 13.76 22.21 -1.94
CA ARG A 97 13.96 21.06 -2.84
C ARG A 97 12.68 20.26 -2.88
N VAL A 98 12.10 20.14 -4.07
CA VAL A 98 10.96 19.24 -4.32
C VAL A 98 11.49 17.82 -4.40
N ARG A 99 10.84 16.90 -3.69
CA ARG A 99 11.14 15.45 -3.67
C ARG A 99 9.84 14.66 -3.83
N LYS A 100 9.96 13.35 -4.05
CA LYS A 100 8.81 12.45 -4.04
C LYS A 100 8.22 12.40 -2.62
N ALA A 101 6.89 12.36 -2.52
CA ALA A 101 6.19 12.17 -1.25
C ALA A 101 6.44 10.77 -0.68
N PHE A 102 6.49 9.77 -1.57
CA PHE A 102 6.66 8.36 -1.22
C PHE A 102 7.93 7.77 -1.85
N GLU A 103 8.65 6.93 -1.09
CA GLU A 103 9.84 6.20 -1.54
C GLU A 103 9.78 4.74 -1.03
N MET A 104 10.52 3.83 -1.66
CA MET A 104 10.63 2.43 -1.22
C MET A 104 11.81 2.27 -0.26
N CYS A 105 11.60 1.61 0.87
CA CYS A 105 12.66 1.29 1.82
C CYS A 105 13.53 0.13 1.29
N CYS A 106 14.86 0.22 1.46
CA CYS A 106 15.76 -0.89 1.10
C CYS A 106 15.97 -1.92 2.22
N GLN A 107 15.24 -1.80 3.33
CA GLN A 107 15.41 -2.64 4.52
C GLN A 107 14.16 -3.49 4.77
N CYS A 108 12.98 -2.85 4.83
CA CYS A 108 11.69 -3.55 4.95
C CYS A 108 10.97 -3.73 3.61
N GLU A 109 11.50 -3.19 2.51
CA GLU A 109 10.90 -3.26 1.17
C GLU A 109 9.49 -2.64 1.02
N GLU A 110 9.02 -1.91 2.03
CA GLU A 110 7.74 -1.20 2.00
C GLU A 110 7.87 0.24 1.47
N GLU A 111 6.77 0.74 0.90
CA GLU A 111 6.60 2.15 0.57
C GLU A 111 6.40 2.97 1.85
N TYR A 112 7.03 4.14 1.94
CA TYR A 112 6.91 5.02 3.11
C TYR A 112 6.74 6.49 2.71
N ASP A 113 6.03 7.25 3.54
CA ASP A 113 5.92 8.71 3.43
C ASP A 113 7.22 9.38 3.93
N VAL A 114 7.82 10.20 3.08
CA VAL A 114 9.08 10.89 3.35
C VAL A 114 8.98 11.88 4.51
N LEU A 115 7.87 12.63 4.61
CA LEU A 115 7.67 13.59 5.68
C LEU A 115 7.38 12.90 7.01
N GLU A 116 6.63 11.80 6.99
CA GLU A 116 6.37 11.02 8.21
C GLU A 116 7.67 10.40 8.74
N ASN A 117 8.50 9.82 7.87
CA ASN A 117 9.81 9.25 8.22
C ASN A 117 10.82 10.31 8.72
N GLU A 118 10.66 11.58 8.32
CA GLU A 118 11.44 12.69 8.90
C GLU A 118 11.02 12.99 10.34
N LYS A 119 9.71 12.98 10.63
CA LYS A 119 9.12 13.33 11.93
C LYS A 119 9.24 12.20 12.96
N THR A 120 8.87 10.99 12.59
CA THR A 120 8.77 9.85 13.49
C THR A 120 10.00 8.96 13.37
N LYS A 121 10.45 8.40 14.50
CA LYS A 121 11.56 7.43 14.53
C LYS A 121 10.97 6.03 14.70
N GLY A 122 11.66 5.03 14.16
CA GLY A 122 11.29 3.62 14.36
C GLY A 122 10.13 3.15 13.51
N LEU A 123 9.81 3.83 12.40
CA LEU A 123 8.75 3.41 11.47
C LEU A 123 9.17 2.18 10.64
N CYS A 124 10.46 2.01 10.37
CA CYS A 124 10.96 0.88 9.62
C CYS A 124 11.27 -0.27 10.57
N VAL A 125 10.50 -1.35 10.47
CA VAL A 125 10.67 -2.59 11.23
C VAL A 125 11.13 -3.67 10.25
N TYR A 126 12.27 -4.30 10.50
CA TYR A 126 12.85 -5.29 9.56
C TYR A 126 13.79 -6.26 10.28
N HIS A 127 14.01 -7.40 9.64
CA HIS A 127 15.06 -8.34 10.00
C HIS A 127 16.33 -8.01 9.19
N PRO A 128 17.47 -7.71 9.82
CA PRO A 128 18.74 -7.47 9.11
C PRO A 128 19.42 -8.77 8.62
N GLY A 129 18.85 -9.91 9.02
CA GLY A 129 19.36 -11.25 8.79
C GLY A 129 18.85 -11.88 7.50
N TYR A 130 19.03 -13.19 7.38
CA TYR A 130 18.42 -14.03 6.36
C TYR A 130 17.55 -15.11 7.00
N LYS A 131 16.60 -15.65 6.25
CA LYS A 131 15.82 -16.81 6.66
C LYS A 131 16.71 -18.05 6.62
N ASP A 132 16.73 -18.80 7.71
CA ASP A 132 17.41 -20.08 7.82
C ASP A 132 16.39 -21.18 8.10
N LEU A 133 16.67 -22.38 7.60
CA LEU A 133 15.78 -23.53 7.73
C LEU A 133 15.75 -23.96 9.20
N ASP A 134 14.56 -24.00 9.80
CA ASP A 134 14.40 -24.56 11.13
C ASP A 134 14.18 -26.07 11.04
N THR A 135 15.26 -26.86 11.11
CA THR A 135 15.22 -28.32 10.92
C THR A 135 14.37 -29.06 11.95
N GLU A 136 14.03 -28.41 13.06
CA GLU A 136 13.21 -28.96 14.13
C GLU A 136 11.72 -28.55 14.03
N ALA A 137 11.35 -27.74 13.02
CA ALA A 137 9.97 -27.31 12.84
C ALA A 137 9.07 -28.46 12.39
N ASP A 138 7.86 -28.53 12.95
CA ASP A 138 6.90 -29.64 12.77
C ASP A 138 6.47 -29.81 11.31
N ILE A 139 6.44 -28.71 10.54
CA ILE A 139 6.14 -28.72 9.10
C ILE A 139 7.09 -29.62 8.30
N TRP A 140 8.31 -29.86 8.79
CA TRP A 140 9.30 -30.70 8.13
C TRP A 140 9.29 -32.17 8.59
N ALA A 141 8.51 -32.53 9.61
CA ALA A 141 8.55 -33.86 10.22
C ALA A 141 8.25 -34.99 9.22
N ASP A 142 7.33 -34.75 8.29
CA ASP A 142 6.93 -35.68 7.23
C ASP A 142 7.50 -35.31 5.84
N HIS A 143 8.42 -34.33 5.77
CA HIS A 143 8.94 -33.84 4.49
C HIS A 143 10.04 -34.74 3.93
N ASP A 144 9.76 -35.41 2.81
CA ASP A 144 10.77 -36.12 2.02
C ASP A 144 11.32 -35.24 0.87
N PRO A 145 12.61 -34.86 0.88
CA PRO A 145 13.20 -34.06 -0.20
C PRO A 145 13.16 -34.72 -1.58
N SER A 146 13.07 -36.06 -1.64
CA SER A 146 13.00 -36.82 -2.88
C SER A 146 11.62 -36.71 -3.55
N CYS A 147 10.58 -36.48 -2.76
CA CYS A 147 9.19 -36.39 -3.22
C CYS A 147 8.73 -34.93 -3.34
N HIS A 148 9.11 -34.10 -2.38
CA HIS A 148 8.57 -32.75 -2.22
C HIS A 148 9.55 -31.65 -2.65
N GLY A 149 10.84 -31.96 -2.87
CA GLY A 149 11.86 -30.96 -3.18
C GLY A 149 12.67 -30.54 -1.94
N ASN A 150 13.74 -29.78 -2.14
CA ASN A 150 14.63 -29.39 -1.05
C ASN A 150 13.96 -28.36 -0.13
N PRO A 151 13.87 -28.60 1.20
CA PRO A 151 13.30 -27.63 2.15
C PRO A 151 13.85 -26.21 2.01
N HIS A 152 15.14 -26.06 1.69
CA HIS A 152 15.76 -24.75 1.51
C HIS A 152 15.21 -23.92 0.35
N ASP A 153 14.51 -24.54 -0.61
CA ASP A 153 13.96 -23.85 -1.77
C ASP A 153 12.58 -23.20 -1.48
N PHE A 154 12.03 -23.38 -0.26
CA PHE A 154 10.70 -22.88 0.14
C PHE A 154 10.73 -21.61 1.01
N ASP A 155 11.87 -20.92 1.12
CA ASP A 155 12.04 -19.75 1.99
C ASP A 155 11.14 -18.55 1.62
N ASP A 156 10.84 -18.40 0.33
CA ASP A 156 9.92 -17.39 -0.22
C ASP A 156 8.45 -17.85 -0.26
N ASP A 157 8.16 -19.11 0.10
CA ASP A 157 6.80 -19.66 0.09
C ASP A 157 6.07 -19.34 1.41
N PRO A 158 4.94 -18.59 1.39
CA PRO A 158 4.21 -18.26 2.60
C PRO A 158 3.64 -19.49 3.32
N ASP A 159 3.36 -20.59 2.62
CA ASP A 159 2.81 -21.80 3.22
C ASP A 159 3.86 -22.56 4.05
N TYR A 160 5.15 -22.33 3.76
CA TYR A 160 6.27 -22.95 4.49
C TYR A 160 6.98 -21.99 5.44
N ALA A 161 6.48 -20.75 5.60
CA ALA A 161 7.16 -19.72 6.39
C ALA A 161 7.42 -20.13 7.85
N GLU A 162 6.54 -20.94 8.45
CA GLU A 162 6.72 -21.50 9.81
C GLU A 162 7.91 -22.47 9.91
N GLY A 163 8.39 -22.99 8.78
CA GLY A 163 9.57 -23.86 8.72
C GLY A 163 10.90 -23.13 8.70
N PHE A 164 10.88 -21.80 8.77
CA PHE A 164 12.07 -20.95 8.74
C PHE A 164 12.11 -20.01 9.92
N LYS A 165 13.32 -19.61 10.30
CA LYS A 165 13.59 -18.59 11.32
C LYS A 165 14.56 -17.56 10.82
N TRP A 166 14.58 -16.40 11.46
CA TRP A 166 15.55 -15.35 11.15
C TRP A 166 16.85 -15.55 11.94
N ASP A 167 17.99 -15.63 11.26
CA ASP A 167 19.31 -15.78 11.91
C ASP A 167 19.69 -14.60 12.84
N CYS A 168 19.03 -13.45 12.68
CA CYS A 168 19.33 -12.25 13.44
C CYS A 168 18.72 -12.23 14.85
N CYS A 169 17.68 -13.02 15.09
CA CYS A 169 16.98 -13.05 16.38
C CYS A 169 16.43 -14.43 16.77
N ASP A 170 16.61 -15.46 15.93
CA ASP A 170 16.10 -16.82 16.12
C ASP A 170 14.57 -16.91 16.28
N GLU A 171 13.84 -15.90 15.80
CA GLU A 171 12.37 -15.88 15.79
C GLU A 171 11.83 -16.42 14.45
N ASP A 172 10.61 -16.93 14.45
CA ASP A 172 9.97 -17.52 13.26
C ASP A 172 9.93 -16.52 12.09
N ALA A 173 9.99 -17.02 10.85
CA ALA A 173 10.04 -16.15 9.67
C ALA A 173 8.77 -15.33 9.46
N ILE A 174 7.67 -15.70 10.11
CA ILE A 174 6.38 -14.99 10.13
C ILE A 174 6.34 -13.81 11.11
N THR A 175 7.34 -13.67 11.99
CA THR A 175 7.38 -12.60 12.99
C THR A 175 7.77 -11.25 12.39
N GLU A 176 7.27 -10.17 12.99
CA GLU A 176 7.69 -8.81 12.65
C GLU A 176 9.21 -8.63 12.89
N GLY A 177 9.80 -7.68 12.16
CA GLY A 177 11.23 -7.38 12.21
C GLY A 177 11.79 -7.12 13.62
N CYS A 178 12.95 -7.70 13.94
CA CYS A 178 13.60 -7.51 15.24
C CYS A 178 14.33 -6.17 15.41
N LYS A 179 14.48 -5.38 14.33
CA LYS A 179 15.13 -4.06 14.39
C LYS A 179 14.20 -2.95 13.92
N THR A 180 14.28 -1.82 14.63
CA THR A 180 13.56 -0.60 14.28
C THR A 180 14.52 0.51 13.88
N SER A 181 14.23 1.21 12.78
CA SER A 181 14.97 2.41 12.36
C SER A 181 14.09 3.38 11.57
N LYS A 182 14.71 4.41 10.99
CA LYS A 182 14.07 5.19 9.93
C LYS A 182 14.17 4.42 8.61
N HIS A 183 13.16 4.55 7.75
CA HIS A 183 13.25 4.01 6.39
C HIS A 183 14.41 4.67 5.65
N ARG A 184 15.06 3.88 4.78
CA ARG A 184 16.17 4.33 3.95
C ARG A 184 15.83 4.06 2.49
N PRO A 185 15.96 5.05 1.60
CA PRO A 185 15.68 4.81 0.20
C PRO A 185 16.75 3.91 -0.43
N ASP A 186 16.31 3.03 -1.32
CA ASP A 186 17.21 2.22 -2.13
C ASP A 186 18.13 3.12 -3.00
N PRO A 187 19.45 3.12 -2.75
CA PRO A 187 20.39 3.94 -3.50
C PRO A 187 20.43 3.58 -4.99
N SER A 188 20.12 2.33 -5.35
CA SER A 188 20.13 1.82 -6.72
C SER A 188 19.03 2.44 -7.58
N LYS A 189 17.97 2.97 -6.95
CA LYS A 189 16.84 3.64 -7.61
C LYS A 189 17.02 5.17 -7.68
N ARG A 190 18.15 5.71 -7.19
CA ARG A 190 18.49 7.12 -7.38
C ARG A 190 19.05 7.30 -8.79
N ARG A 191 18.24 7.91 -9.69
CA ARG A 191 18.74 8.33 -11.01
C ARG A 191 19.99 9.21 -10.82
N LYS A 192 21.09 8.80 -11.45
CA LYS A 192 22.31 9.60 -11.61
C LYS A 192 22.04 10.80 -12.53
#